data_AF-A0A962IBQ4-F1
#
_entry.id   AF-A0A962IBQ4-F1
#
_cell.length_a   1.000
_cell.length_b   1.000
_cell.length_c   1.000
_cell.angle_alpha   90.00
_cell.angle_beta   90.00
_cell.angle_gamma   90.00
#
_symmetry.space_group_name_H-M   'P 1'
#
loop_
_entity.id
_entity.type
_entity.pdbx_description
1 polymer ?
#
loop_
_entity_poly.entity_id
_entity_poly.type
_entity_poly.pdbx_seq_one_letter_code
_entity_poly.pdbx_strand_id
1 'polypeptide(L)'
;MAVAARVEHQMTDKGYVPVYTTRIVEQPWDDYSTTDHEVWAQLFRRQRDILVGRACDEFLTAQDAMGMTAERIPRFTELNEMLQRTTGWTLIGVEGLLPELDFFDHLANRRFPV
;
A
#
# COMPACT_ATOMS: atom_id res chain seq x y z
N MET A 1 -18.31 13.69 6.46
CA MET A 1 -16.98 13.06 6.37
C MET A 1 -16.26 13.69 5.21
N ALA A 2 -15.04 14.21 5.44
CA ALA A 2 -14.26 14.83 4.38
C ALA A 2 -13.70 13.74 3.47
N VAL A 3 -13.97 13.84 2.17
CA VAL A 3 -13.38 12.99 1.14
C VAL A 3 -11.88 13.25 1.12
N ALA A 4 -11.06 12.19 1.22
CA ALA A 4 -9.62 12.29 1.09
C ALA A 4 -9.28 12.83 -0.30
N ALA A 5 -8.83 14.08 -0.38
CA ALA A 5 -8.39 14.68 -1.63
C ALA A 5 -6.98 14.13 -1.92
N ARG A 6 -6.89 13.23 -2.89
CA ARG A 6 -5.62 12.68 -3.38
C ARG A 6 -4.87 13.78 -4.11
N VAL A 7 -4.03 14.53 -3.38
CA VAL A 7 -3.21 15.61 -3.94
C VAL A 7 -1.86 15.02 -4.32
N GLU A 8 -1.77 14.50 -5.53
CA GLU A 8 -0.49 13.96 -5.99
C GLU A 8 0.40 15.13 -6.44
N HIS A 9 -0.14 16.09 -7.19
CA HIS A 9 0.68 16.89 -8.10
C HIS A 9 0.24 18.37 -8.23
N GLN A 10 1.13 19.35 -7.99
CA GLN A 10 0.90 20.77 -8.36
C GLN A 10 1.75 21.16 -9.58
N MET A 11 1.07 21.62 -10.65
CA MET A 11 1.74 22.13 -11.85
C MET A 11 2.17 23.58 -11.61
N THR A 12 3.44 23.89 -11.88
CA THR A 12 3.98 25.25 -11.79
C THR A 12 4.69 25.64 -13.09
N ASP A 13 4.93 26.94 -13.29
CA ASP A 13 5.68 27.46 -14.43
C ASP A 13 7.12 26.93 -14.52
N LYS A 14 7.62 26.27 -13.46
CA LYS A 14 8.96 25.66 -13.35
C LYS A 14 8.93 24.12 -13.40
N GLY A 15 7.78 23.52 -13.69
CA GLY A 15 7.60 22.08 -13.75
C GLY A 15 6.84 21.50 -12.56
N TYR A 16 7.04 20.21 -12.34
CA TYR A 16 6.24 19.41 -11.43
C TYR A 16 6.75 19.50 -9.98
N VAL A 17 5.90 19.95 -9.04
CA VAL A 17 6.23 20.00 -7.62
C VAL A 17 5.41 18.94 -6.87
N PRO A 18 6.05 18.00 -6.15
CA PRO A 18 5.35 17.06 -5.30
C PRO A 18 4.63 17.80 -4.18
N VAL A 19 3.35 17.46 -3.98
CA VAL A 19 2.61 17.90 -2.80
C VAL A 19 2.81 16.86 -1.72
N TYR A 20 3.48 17.26 -0.65
CA TYR A 20 3.70 16.41 0.50
C TYR A 20 2.52 16.48 1.45
N THR A 21 2.19 15.35 2.06
CA THR A 21 1.26 15.24 3.19
C THR A 21 1.97 14.59 4.36
N THR A 22 1.54 14.89 5.58
CA THR A 22 1.94 14.16 6.78
C THR A 22 0.76 13.36 7.36
N ARG A 23 -0.36 13.31 6.64
CA ARG A 23 -1.60 12.72 7.15
C ARG A 23 -1.60 11.19 6.97
N ILE A 24 -1.64 10.50 8.10
CA ILE A 24 -1.99 9.08 8.18
C ILE A 24 -3.52 8.98 8.12
N VAL A 25 -4.02 8.02 7.35
CA VAL A 25 -5.43 7.72 7.21
C VAL A 25 -5.70 6.23 7.45
N GLU A 26 -6.89 5.93 7.93
CA GLU A 26 -7.40 4.57 7.85
C GLU A 26 -7.61 4.20 6.38
N GLN A 27 -7.30 2.96 6.01
CA GLN A 27 -7.58 2.47 4.66
C GLN A 27 -9.09 2.54 4.41
N PRO A 28 -9.58 3.32 3.43
CA PRO A 28 -11.01 3.43 3.15
C PRO A 28 -11.49 2.21 2.35
N TRP A 29 -11.34 1.02 2.93
CA TRP A 29 -11.47 -0.22 2.19
C TRP A 29 -12.89 -0.43 1.65
N ASP A 30 -13.89 -0.04 2.44
CA ASP A 30 -15.30 -0.18 2.06
C ASP A 30 -15.71 0.80 0.95
N ASP A 31 -14.87 1.79 0.63
CA ASP A 31 -15.08 2.73 -0.47
C ASP A 31 -14.51 2.20 -1.81
N TYR A 32 -13.72 1.11 -1.79
CA TYR A 32 -13.24 0.51 -3.04
C TYR A 32 -14.41 -0.05 -3.84
N SER A 33 -14.49 0.38 -5.10
CA SER A 33 -15.49 -0.11 -6.03
C SER A 33 -15.17 -1.51 -6.52
N THR A 34 -16.16 -2.17 -7.11
CA THR A 34 -15.95 -3.44 -7.84
C THR A 34 -14.84 -3.30 -8.88
N THR A 35 -14.80 -2.19 -9.61
CA THR A 35 -13.77 -1.91 -10.62
C THR A 35 -12.37 -1.87 -10.00
N ASP A 36 -12.21 -1.27 -8.81
CA ASP A 36 -10.91 -1.22 -8.13
C ASP A 36 -10.42 -2.63 -7.76
N HIS A 37 -11.33 -3.47 -7.28
CA HIS A 37 -11.02 -4.88 -7.00
C HIS A 37 -10.71 -5.68 -8.28
N GLU A 38 -11.38 -5.42 -9.40
CA GLU A 38 -11.09 -6.06 -10.68
C GLU A 38 -9.72 -5.65 -11.24
N VAL A 39 -9.36 -4.37 -11.12
CA VAL A 39 -8.02 -3.86 -11.50
C VAL A 39 -6.95 -4.54 -10.65
N TRP A 40 -7.14 -4.62 -9.34
CA TRP A 40 -6.26 -5.38 -8.45
C TRP A 40 -6.12 -6.83 -8.91
N ALA A 41 -7.24 -7.51 -9.17
CA ALA A 41 -7.26 -8.90 -9.59
C ALA A 41 -6.45 -9.13 -10.88
N GLN A 42 -6.61 -8.25 -11.87
CA GLN A 42 -5.88 -8.32 -13.13
C GLN A 42 -4.38 -8.16 -12.93
N LEU A 43 -3.97 -7.17 -12.14
CA LEU A 43 -2.56 -6.91 -11.83
C LEU A 43 -1.94 -8.07 -11.04
N PHE A 44 -2.63 -8.53 -10.00
CA PHE A 44 -2.17 -9.61 -9.14
C PHE A 44 -1.93 -10.89 -9.93
N ARG A 45 -2.91 -11.35 -10.72
CA ARG A 45 -2.78 -12.57 -11.55
C ARG A 45 -1.59 -12.47 -12.50
N ARG A 46 -1.52 -11.37 -13.26
CA ARG A 46 -0.43 -11.15 -14.22
C ARG A 46 0.94 -11.16 -13.55
N GLN A 47 1.08 -10.50 -12.39
CA GLN A 47 2.36 -10.49 -11.68
C GLN A 47 2.67 -11.86 -11.07
N ARG A 48 1.70 -12.55 -10.48
CA ARG A 48 1.92 -13.87 -9.90
C ARG A 48 2.47 -14.85 -10.93
N ASP A 49 1.90 -14.87 -12.13
CA ASP A 49 2.36 -15.73 -13.24
C ASP A 49 3.80 -15.40 -13.68
N ILE A 50 4.18 -14.11 -13.68
CA ILE A 50 5.51 -13.66 -14.10
C ILE A 50 6.56 -13.97 -13.02
N LEU A 51 6.22 -13.85 -11.74
CA LEU A 51 7.18 -13.87 -10.65
C LEU A 51 7.66 -15.28 -10.29
N VAL A 52 6.91 -16.33 -10.60
CA VAL A 52 7.34 -17.72 -10.38
C VAL A 52 8.63 -17.99 -11.18
N GLY A 53 9.69 -18.37 -10.48
CA GLY A 53 11.02 -18.58 -11.06
C GLY A 53 11.80 -17.30 -11.37
N ARG A 54 11.31 -16.11 -10.95
CA ARG A 54 11.99 -14.82 -11.10
C ARG A 54 12.17 -14.07 -9.79
N ALA A 55 11.14 -14.04 -8.95
CA ALA A 55 11.23 -13.51 -7.59
C ALA A 55 11.96 -14.51 -6.68
N CYS A 56 12.48 -14.02 -5.56
CA CYS A 56 12.96 -14.91 -4.51
C CYS A 56 11.79 -15.65 -3.84
N ASP A 57 12.08 -16.83 -3.30
CA ASP A 57 11.06 -17.68 -2.69
C ASP A 57 10.40 -17.02 -1.47
N GLU A 58 11.16 -16.20 -0.73
CA GLU A 58 10.67 -15.46 0.44
C GLU A 58 9.54 -14.50 0.06
N PHE A 59 9.63 -13.84 -1.10
CA PHE A 59 8.58 -12.92 -1.56
C PHE A 59 7.28 -13.67 -1.85
N LEU A 60 7.36 -14.79 -2.59
CA LEU A 60 6.20 -15.59 -2.96
C LEU A 60 5.57 -16.25 -1.73
N THR A 61 6.40 -16.78 -0.83
CA THR A 61 5.98 -17.40 0.44
C THR A 61 5.30 -16.40 1.36
N ALA A 62 5.85 -15.18 1.48
CA ALA A 62 5.26 -14.13 2.30
C ALA A 62 3.92 -13.66 1.73
N GLN A 63 3.80 -13.51 0.40
CA GLN A 63 2.54 -13.18 -0.26
C GLN A 63 1.45 -14.22 0.05
N ASP A 64 1.80 -15.51 0.00
CA ASP A 64 0.86 -16.61 0.30
C ASP A 64 0.50 -16.63 1.80
N ALA A 65 1.48 -16.44 2.69
CA ALA A 65 1.26 -16.39 4.14
C ALA A 65 0.42 -15.17 4.57
N MET A 66 0.49 -14.07 3.83
CA MET A 66 -0.37 -12.89 3.99
C MET A 66 -1.81 -13.13 3.52
N GLY A 67 -2.10 -14.24 2.83
CA GLY A 67 -3.41 -14.49 2.23
C GLY A 67 -3.75 -13.50 1.13
N MET A 68 -2.73 -12.92 0.47
CA MET A 68 -2.95 -12.02 -0.66
C MET A 68 -3.33 -12.82 -1.89
N THR A 69 -4.44 -12.44 -2.51
CA THR A 69 -5.03 -13.19 -3.61
C THR A 69 -5.67 -12.27 -4.65
N ALA A 70 -6.23 -12.84 -5.72
CA ALA A 70 -6.81 -12.07 -6.82
C ALA A 70 -8.30 -11.70 -6.60
N GLU A 71 -8.90 -12.04 -5.45
CA GLU A 71 -10.34 -11.83 -5.22
C GLU A 71 -10.67 -10.38 -4.88
N ARG A 72 -9.81 -9.69 -4.13
CA ARG A 72 -10.04 -8.30 -3.69
C ARG A 72 -8.75 -7.65 -3.23
N ILE A 73 -8.78 -6.32 -3.16
CA ILE A 73 -7.70 -5.54 -2.52
C ILE A 73 -7.57 -6.01 -1.06
N PRO A 74 -6.37 -6.30 -0.53
CA PRO A 74 -6.20 -6.72 0.85
C PRO A 74 -6.58 -5.63 1.86
N ARG A 75 -7.21 -6.03 2.98
CA ARG A 75 -7.42 -5.14 4.13
C ARG A 75 -6.13 -5.03 4.93
N PHE A 76 -5.69 -3.81 5.24
CA PHE A 76 -4.49 -3.61 6.05
C PHE A 76 -4.62 -4.20 7.45
N THR A 77 -5.82 -4.16 8.03
CA THR A 77 -6.09 -4.78 9.33
C THR A 77 -5.80 -6.27 9.31
N GLU A 78 -6.25 -7.00 8.28
CA GLU A 78 -5.99 -8.43 8.10
C GLU A 78 -4.48 -8.72 7.88
N LEU A 79 -3.82 -7.94 7.00
CA LEU A 79 -2.37 -8.10 6.76
C LEU A 79 -1.54 -7.80 8.00
N ASN A 80 -1.91 -6.77 8.77
CA ASN A 80 -1.20 -6.33 9.95
C ASN A 80 -1.22 -7.36 11.07
N GLU A 81 -2.25 -8.21 11.17
CA GLU A 81 -2.25 -9.31 12.13
C GLU A 81 -1.05 -10.24 11.90
N MET A 82 -0.77 -10.59 10.65
CA MET A 82 0.34 -11.47 10.30
C MET A 82 1.68 -10.74 10.42
N LEU A 83 1.81 -9.54 9.85
CA LEU A 83 3.05 -8.75 9.87
C LEU A 83 3.49 -8.43 11.30
N GLN A 84 2.56 -8.02 12.17
CA GLN A 84 2.86 -7.69 13.55
C GLN A 84 3.31 -8.92 14.33
N ARG A 85 2.65 -10.07 14.11
CA ARG A 85 3.00 -11.33 14.78
C ARG A 85 4.38 -11.86 14.38
N THR A 86 4.77 -11.69 13.12
CA THR A 86 5.99 -12.32 12.57
C THR A 86 7.21 -11.40 12.63
N THR A 87 7.02 -10.10 12.48
CA THR A 87 8.11 -9.12 12.35
C THR A 87 7.95 -7.89 13.24
N GLY A 88 6.75 -7.69 13.79
CA GLY A 88 6.36 -6.48 14.51
C GLY A 88 6.18 -5.25 13.62
N TRP A 89 6.04 -5.45 12.30
CA TRP A 89 5.70 -4.41 11.35
C TRP A 89 4.20 -4.25 11.15
N THR A 90 3.79 -3.05 10.76
CA THR A 90 2.44 -2.76 10.27
C THR A 90 2.48 -1.89 9.02
N LEU A 91 1.45 -2.02 8.18
CA LEU A 91 1.10 -1.08 7.13
C LEU A 91 0.23 0.04 7.71
N ILE A 92 0.47 1.27 7.28
CA ILE A 92 -0.36 2.45 7.58
C ILE A 92 -0.76 3.12 6.27
N GLY A 93 -1.99 3.64 6.19
CA GLY A 93 -2.43 4.40 5.02
C GLY A 93 -1.93 5.84 5.07
N VAL A 94 -1.54 6.40 3.94
CA VAL A 94 -1.21 7.83 3.79
C VAL A 94 -1.96 8.45 2.61
N GLU A 95 -2.30 9.74 2.68
CA GLU A 95 -3.08 10.40 1.60
C GLU A 95 -2.28 10.68 0.32
N GLY A 96 -0.96 10.55 0.37
CA GLY A 96 -0.06 10.97 -0.69
C GLY A 96 1.41 10.84 -0.26
N LEU A 97 2.28 11.55 -0.97
CA LEU A 97 3.71 11.46 -0.73
C LEU A 97 4.09 12.05 0.63
N LEU A 98 4.77 11.27 1.47
CA LEU A 98 5.33 11.78 2.72
C LEU A 98 6.64 12.53 2.47
N PRO A 99 6.98 13.56 3.28
CA PRO A 99 8.35 14.05 3.36
C PRO A 99 9.30 12.92 3.80
N GLU A 100 10.55 13.00 3.37
CA GLU A 100 11.56 11.97 3.60
C GLU A 100 11.76 11.66 5.10
N LEU A 101 11.83 12.69 5.95
CA LEU A 101 12.01 12.50 7.39
C LEU A 101 10.82 11.79 8.06
N ASP A 102 9.59 12.11 7.65
CA ASP A 102 8.39 11.44 8.16
C ASP A 102 8.33 9.98 7.70
N PHE A 103 8.69 9.71 6.44
CA PHE A 103 8.80 8.35 5.92
C PHE A 103 9.81 7.52 6.74
N PHE A 104 11.01 8.07 7.00
CA PHE A 104 12.01 7.39 7.80
C PHE A 104 11.62 7.22 9.27
N ASP A 105 10.92 8.18 9.88
CA ASP A 105 10.35 8.00 11.22
C ASP A 105 9.38 6.82 11.26
N HIS A 106 8.53 6.66 10.24
CA HIS A 106 7.66 5.50 10.14
C HIS A 106 8.44 4.19 10.07
N LEU A 107 9.45 4.11 9.20
CA LEU A 107 10.29 2.90 9.09
C LEU A 107 11.03 2.58 10.40
N ALA A 108 11.57 3.59 11.08
CA ALA A 108 12.24 3.44 12.37
C ALA A 108 11.30 2.84 13.45
N ASN A 109 10.00 3.10 13.32
CA ASN A 109 8.95 2.59 14.19
C ASN A 109 8.25 1.34 13.62
N ARG A 110 8.82 0.67 12.61
CA ARG A 110 8.27 -0.51 11.93
C ARG A 110 6.86 -0.30 11.34
N ARG A 111 6.59 0.90 10.86
CA ARG A 111 5.38 1.24 10.12
C ARG A 111 5.79 1.47 8.68
N PHE A 112 5.21 0.74 7.75
CA PHE A 112 5.43 0.95 6.32
C PHE A 112 4.27 1.77 5.75
N PRO A 113 4.50 3.01 5.30
CA PRO A 113 3.47 3.85 4.68
C PRO A 113 3.06 3.30 3.30
N VAL A 114 1.76 3.16 3.06
CA VAL A 114 1.15 2.69 1.80
C VAL A 114 0.12 3.69 1.31
#